data_AF-G3B2C2-F1
#
_entry.id   AF-G3B2C2-F1
#
_cell.length_a   1.000
_cell.length_b   1.000
_cell.length_c   1.000
_cell.angle_alpha   90.00
_cell.angle_beta   90.00
_cell.angle_gamma   90.00
#
_symmetry.space_group_name_H-M   'P 1'
#
loop_
_entity.id
_entity.type
_entity.pdbx_description
1 polymer ?
#
loop_
_entity_poly.entity_id
_entity_poly.type
_entity_poly.pdbx_seq_one_letter_code
_entity_poly.pdbx_strand_id
1 'polypeptide(L)'
;MDLSDFSYVQWEPSTLASSITAWTSVNPAHTSGLEATLNSVISALPTATGYLDLVSYSQIYRGAEASMAVISAQEVLATATNSAVMAEASQAIFNNTLNLKKLDMDMNLYKYHLSVPANSIYFAIFTLVFLYVAGMSVISKYYWYNVTYICGYGLEFCGWLGRILAINDTSNNNFFILQFVALTLAPAFIMAGIYFLFAQMVVIHGREYSLLKPLWYSYFFISTDVLSLLVQAGGGASASIASKRHKNTKPGTDTIICGIVIQTVAMTVFLGFWFEFLNRVFFRHSGDVTVDSSFKKKSVKNFFKLLFNVKSTRAYKQDQLDPFYNPRFQHIRNSKLFGYMPLVITITVVVIYIRCIYRVVELSEGWRGYLITHEVYIMVLDALMVAIAGLVAIPFHPVWTLGRENVVRLATIRKRHDESSENQDELTSLQYSSNEAPVEKTVTAEKGITEVVLNKADNEVIADKK
;
A
#
# COMPACT_ATOMS: atom_id res chain seq x y z
N MET A 1 45.96 3.93 -9.30
CA MET A 1 45.98 2.55 -8.77
C MET A 1 46.10 1.66 -9.99
N ASP A 2 47.30 1.11 -10.18
CA ASP A 2 47.76 0.40 -11.37
C ASP A 2 46.86 -0.78 -11.75
N LEU A 3 46.65 -0.97 -13.05
CA LEU A 3 45.86 -2.05 -13.65
C LEU A 3 46.71 -3.29 -14.00
N SER A 4 47.86 -3.48 -13.36
CA SER A 4 48.82 -4.56 -13.68
C SER A 4 48.83 -5.75 -12.69
N ASP A 5 48.00 -5.76 -11.66
CA ASP A 5 48.09 -6.76 -10.56
C ASP A 5 46.89 -7.72 -10.44
N PHE A 6 46.26 -8.10 -11.55
CA PHE A 6 45.43 -9.32 -11.57
C PHE A 6 46.26 -10.49 -12.07
N SER A 7 47.18 -10.96 -11.23
CA SER A 7 47.72 -12.32 -11.36
C SER A 7 46.53 -13.29 -11.26
N TYR A 8 46.19 -13.95 -12.35
CA TYR A 8 45.29 -15.10 -12.32
C TYR A 8 45.91 -16.10 -11.34
N VAL A 9 45.29 -16.27 -10.17
CA VAL A 9 45.67 -17.34 -9.24
C VAL A 9 45.42 -18.64 -9.99
N GLN A 10 46.49 -19.25 -10.48
CA GLN A 10 46.48 -20.62 -10.97
C GLN A 10 46.14 -21.50 -9.76
N TRP A 11 44.89 -21.94 -9.69
CA TRP A 11 44.46 -22.90 -8.70
C TRP A 11 44.82 -24.30 -9.20
N GLU A 12 45.76 -24.95 -8.54
CA GLU A 12 46.01 -26.39 -8.68
C GLU A 12 45.31 -27.14 -7.54
N PRO A 13 44.33 -28.03 -7.83
CA PRO A 13 43.72 -28.85 -6.79
C PRO A 13 44.71 -29.91 -6.30
N SER A 14 45.18 -29.78 -5.05
CA SER A 14 46.00 -30.81 -4.39
C SER A 14 45.19 -31.91 -3.70
N THR A 15 43.86 -31.79 -3.62
CA THR A 15 42.95 -32.86 -3.16
C THR A 15 41.57 -32.71 -3.80
N LEU A 16 41.01 -33.80 -4.36
CA LEU A 16 39.63 -33.85 -4.86
C LEU A 16 38.65 -33.48 -3.73
N ALA A 17 37.96 -32.36 -3.88
CA ALA A 17 36.90 -31.94 -2.97
C ALA A 17 35.72 -32.92 -3.09
N SER A 18 35.60 -33.82 -2.12
CA SER A 18 34.39 -34.59 -1.88
C SER A 18 33.27 -33.64 -1.43
N SER A 19 32.15 -33.66 -2.16
CA SER A 19 30.91 -32.91 -1.97
C SER A 19 30.90 -31.45 -2.43
N ILE A 20 30.52 -31.24 -3.70
CA ILE A 20 29.94 -29.99 -4.21
C ILE A 20 28.63 -30.36 -4.90
N THR A 21 27.50 -30.07 -4.27
CA THR A 21 26.16 -30.18 -4.85
C THR A 21 25.80 -28.92 -5.62
N ALA A 22 25.13 -29.14 -6.77
CA ALA A 22 24.45 -28.20 -7.67
C ALA A 22 25.31 -27.60 -8.81
N TRP A 23 25.08 -28.13 -10.02
CA TRP A 23 25.69 -27.81 -11.34
C TRP A 23 26.97 -28.57 -11.73
N THR A 24 27.12 -29.83 -11.31
CA THR A 24 28.25 -30.69 -11.71
C THR A 24 28.09 -31.32 -13.10
N SER A 25 26.90 -31.27 -13.70
CA SER A 25 26.67 -31.88 -15.01
C SER A 25 25.55 -31.21 -15.80
N VAL A 26 25.81 -30.89 -17.07
CA VAL A 26 24.78 -30.53 -18.04
C VAL A 26 24.30 -31.81 -18.70
N ASN A 27 22.98 -31.99 -18.86
CA ASN A 27 22.43 -33.19 -19.48
C ASN A 27 22.75 -33.22 -20.99
N PRO A 28 23.53 -34.20 -21.48
CA PRO A 28 23.91 -34.28 -22.90
C PRO A 28 22.72 -34.53 -23.83
N ALA A 29 21.55 -34.93 -23.33
CA ALA A 29 20.34 -35.13 -24.14
C ALA A 29 19.81 -33.86 -24.83
N HIS A 30 20.30 -32.67 -24.44
CA HIS A 30 19.84 -31.39 -24.99
C HIS A 30 20.79 -30.77 -26.03
N THR A 31 21.86 -31.47 -26.43
CA THR A 31 22.84 -30.98 -27.43
C THR A 31 22.20 -30.54 -28.75
N SER A 32 21.32 -31.36 -29.32
CA SER A 32 20.61 -31.03 -30.56
C SER A 32 19.73 -29.77 -30.46
N GLY A 33 19.14 -29.53 -29.29
CA GLY A 33 18.38 -28.31 -29.00
C GLY A 33 19.27 -27.08 -28.86
N LEU A 34 20.45 -27.22 -28.24
CA LEU A 34 21.44 -26.16 -28.12
C LEU A 34 22.01 -25.75 -29.48
N GLU A 35 22.30 -26.73 -30.35
CA GLU A 35 22.75 -26.49 -31.72
C GLU A 35 21.67 -25.79 -32.57
N ALA A 36 20.42 -26.24 -32.47
CA ALA A 36 19.29 -25.57 -33.13
C ALA A 36 19.15 -24.11 -32.67
N THR A 37 19.32 -23.86 -31.37
CA THR A 37 19.28 -22.52 -30.79
C THR A 37 20.43 -21.65 -31.31
N LEU A 38 21.65 -22.18 -31.35
CA LEU A 38 22.83 -21.48 -31.88
C LEU A 38 22.63 -21.08 -33.35
N ASN A 39 22.17 -22.03 -34.17
CA ASN A 39 21.88 -21.81 -35.58
C ASN A 39 20.78 -20.76 -35.79
N SER A 40 19.73 -20.77 -34.96
CA SER A 40 18.69 -19.74 -35.03
C SER A 40 19.25 -18.35 -34.72
N VAL A 41 20.14 -18.22 -33.73
CA VAL A 41 20.73 -16.93 -33.36
C VAL A 41 21.66 -16.43 -34.46
N ILE A 42 22.53 -17.29 -34.99
CA ILE A 42 23.45 -16.96 -36.09
C ILE A 42 22.67 -16.49 -37.32
N SER A 43 21.52 -17.09 -37.62
CA SER A 43 20.67 -16.68 -38.74
C SER A 43 19.94 -15.34 -38.51
N ALA A 44 19.65 -15.00 -37.25
CA ALA A 44 18.91 -13.78 -36.89
C ALA A 44 19.81 -12.56 -36.66
N LEU A 45 21.07 -12.76 -36.23
CA LEU A 45 22.06 -11.71 -35.96
C LEU A 45 22.25 -10.70 -37.10
N PRO A 46 22.32 -11.09 -38.40
CA PRO A 46 22.52 -10.15 -39.50
C PRO A 46 21.34 -9.18 -39.71
N THR A 47 20.13 -9.54 -39.26
CA THR A 47 18.92 -8.71 -39.42
C THR A 47 18.55 -7.96 -38.14
N ALA A 48 19.21 -8.27 -37.02
CA ALA A 48 19.01 -7.63 -35.74
C ALA A 48 19.58 -6.20 -35.74
N THR A 49 18.69 -5.21 -35.71
CA THR A 49 19.06 -3.77 -35.66
C THR A 49 18.76 -3.14 -34.30
N GLY A 50 17.92 -3.77 -33.48
CA GLY A 50 17.56 -3.31 -32.14
C GLY A 50 18.62 -3.64 -31.10
N TYR A 51 18.96 -2.67 -30.24
CA TYR A 51 19.90 -2.90 -29.14
C TYR A 51 19.46 -4.04 -28.21
N LEU A 52 18.16 -4.11 -27.88
CA LEU A 52 17.61 -5.17 -27.02
C LEU A 52 17.65 -6.56 -27.69
N ASP A 53 17.51 -6.62 -29.02
CA ASP A 53 17.64 -7.88 -29.78
C ASP A 53 19.07 -8.40 -29.74
N LEU A 54 20.03 -7.51 -30.00
CA LEU A 54 21.45 -7.85 -29.96
C LEU A 54 21.87 -8.36 -28.58
N VAL A 55 21.37 -7.74 -27.50
CA VAL A 55 21.63 -8.21 -26.14
C VAL A 55 21.00 -9.58 -25.91
N SER A 56 19.73 -9.78 -26.27
CA SER A 56 19.03 -11.07 -26.12
C SER A 56 19.75 -12.20 -26.89
N TYR A 57 20.08 -11.95 -28.17
CA TYR A 57 20.81 -12.90 -28.99
C TYR A 57 22.20 -13.21 -28.44
N SER A 58 22.93 -12.20 -27.93
CA SER A 58 24.24 -12.43 -27.31
C SER A 58 24.14 -13.31 -26.05
N GLN A 59 23.08 -13.15 -25.26
CA GLN A 59 22.83 -13.95 -24.06
C GLN A 59 22.50 -15.40 -24.42
N ILE A 60 21.62 -15.61 -25.40
CA ILE A 60 21.25 -16.95 -25.88
C ILE A 60 22.48 -17.65 -26.47
N TYR A 61 23.26 -16.97 -27.32
CA TYR A 61 24.48 -17.51 -27.90
C TYR A 61 25.48 -17.92 -26.82
N ARG A 62 25.77 -17.02 -25.88
CA ARG A 62 26.69 -17.27 -24.76
C ARG A 62 26.25 -18.45 -23.89
N GLY A 63 24.94 -18.61 -23.67
CA GLY A 63 24.38 -19.74 -22.92
C GLY A 63 24.52 -21.06 -23.66
N ALA A 64 24.22 -21.06 -24.96
CA ALA A 64 24.34 -22.25 -25.80
C ALA A 64 25.80 -22.71 -25.92
N GLU A 65 26.71 -21.79 -26.24
CA GLU A 65 28.15 -22.04 -26.36
C GLU A 65 28.74 -22.60 -25.06
N ALA A 66 28.51 -21.93 -23.93
CA ALA A 66 29.02 -22.38 -22.63
C ALA A 66 28.44 -23.74 -22.23
N SER A 67 27.16 -24.01 -22.51
CA SER A 67 26.54 -25.31 -22.23
C SER A 67 27.13 -26.43 -23.09
N MET A 68 27.36 -26.19 -24.38
CA MET A 68 28.03 -27.15 -25.26
C MET A 68 29.48 -27.41 -24.83
N ALA A 69 30.20 -26.37 -24.40
CA ALA A 69 31.56 -26.51 -23.89
C ALA A 69 31.62 -27.35 -22.60
N VAL A 70 30.64 -27.22 -21.71
CA VAL A 70 30.52 -28.09 -20.53
C VAL A 70 30.27 -29.54 -20.96
N ILE A 71 29.30 -29.80 -21.85
CA ILE A 71 28.99 -31.15 -22.31
C ILE A 71 30.22 -31.81 -22.95
N SER A 72 30.91 -31.10 -23.84
CA SER A 72 32.13 -31.60 -24.50
C SER A 72 33.23 -31.93 -23.48
N ALA A 73 33.45 -31.05 -22.49
CA ALA A 73 34.45 -31.29 -21.45
C ALA A 73 34.06 -32.47 -20.53
N GLN A 74 32.77 -32.70 -20.29
CA GLN A 74 32.29 -33.87 -19.54
C GLN A 74 32.56 -35.19 -20.30
N GLU A 75 32.37 -35.20 -21.62
CA GLU A 75 32.68 -36.36 -22.46
C GLU A 75 34.18 -36.68 -22.49
N VAL A 76 35.02 -35.64 -22.55
CA VAL A 76 36.48 -35.77 -22.44
C VAL A 76 36.85 -36.32 -21.06
N LEU A 77 36.29 -35.78 -19.99
CA LEU A 77 36.56 -36.23 -18.63
C LEU A 77 36.14 -37.69 -18.41
N ALA A 78 35.07 -38.15 -19.07
CA ALA A 78 34.60 -39.54 -18.97
C ALA A 78 35.52 -40.56 -19.66
N THR A 79 36.34 -40.12 -20.62
CA THR A 79 37.22 -41.00 -21.42
C THR A 79 38.71 -40.79 -21.15
N ALA A 80 39.08 -39.70 -20.48
CA ALA A 80 40.47 -39.34 -20.19
C ALA A 80 41.10 -40.25 -19.13
N THR A 81 42.26 -40.83 -19.47
CA THR A 81 43.13 -41.56 -18.53
C THR A 81 44.37 -40.76 -18.13
N ASN A 82 44.66 -39.67 -18.87
CA ASN A 82 45.79 -38.77 -18.61
C ASN A 82 45.38 -37.68 -17.61
N SER A 83 46.13 -37.54 -16.51
CA SER A 83 45.85 -36.57 -15.45
C SER A 83 45.84 -35.12 -15.92
N ALA A 84 46.66 -34.75 -16.91
CA ALA A 84 46.69 -33.40 -17.47
C ALA A 84 45.40 -33.09 -18.26
N VAL A 85 44.91 -34.05 -19.05
CA VAL A 85 43.67 -33.91 -19.83
C VAL A 85 42.46 -33.82 -18.90
N MET A 86 42.45 -34.61 -17.81
CA MET A 86 41.41 -34.51 -16.79
C MET A 86 41.40 -33.13 -16.11
N ALA A 87 42.58 -32.56 -15.83
CA ALA A 87 42.69 -31.24 -15.23
C ALA A 87 42.17 -30.13 -16.16
N GLU A 88 42.54 -30.18 -17.44
CA GLU A 88 42.07 -29.23 -18.46
C GLU A 88 40.55 -29.31 -18.65
N ALA A 89 39.99 -30.52 -18.78
CA ALA A 89 38.55 -30.72 -18.89
C ALA A 89 37.81 -30.21 -17.64
N SER A 90 38.35 -30.47 -16.45
CA SER A 90 37.76 -29.98 -15.19
C SER A 90 37.78 -28.45 -15.11
N GLN A 91 38.87 -27.81 -15.56
CA GLN A 91 38.97 -26.36 -15.61
C GLN A 91 37.99 -25.75 -16.62
N ALA A 92 37.82 -26.38 -17.79
CA ALA A 92 36.84 -25.97 -18.79
C ALA A 92 35.41 -26.05 -18.25
N ILE A 93 35.04 -27.13 -17.56
CA ILE A 93 33.74 -27.26 -16.89
C ILE A 93 33.56 -26.12 -15.88
N PHE A 94 34.55 -25.88 -15.01
CA PHE A 94 34.47 -24.85 -13.98
C PHE A 94 34.27 -23.44 -14.59
N ASN A 95 35.08 -23.07 -15.58
CA ASN A 95 35.02 -21.76 -16.22
C ASN A 95 33.68 -21.53 -16.93
N ASN A 96 33.18 -22.53 -17.66
CA ASN A 96 31.91 -22.42 -18.36
C ASN A 96 30.71 -22.46 -17.40
N THR A 97 30.77 -23.21 -16.30
CA THR A 97 29.74 -23.16 -15.25
C THR A 97 29.68 -21.79 -14.58
N LEU A 98 30.83 -21.16 -14.30
CA LEU A 98 30.86 -19.78 -13.82
C LEU A 98 30.31 -18.79 -14.85
N ASN A 99 30.57 -19.03 -16.14
CA ASN A 99 30.03 -18.22 -17.23
C ASN A 99 28.49 -18.32 -17.28
N LEU A 100 27.94 -19.53 -17.21
CA LEU A 100 26.50 -19.80 -17.13
C LEU A 100 25.87 -19.17 -15.89
N LYS A 101 26.52 -19.27 -14.73
CA LYS A 101 26.04 -18.62 -13.49
C LYS A 101 25.99 -17.10 -13.62
N LYS A 102 26.98 -16.48 -14.27
CA LYS A 102 26.97 -15.04 -14.55
C LYS A 102 25.85 -14.69 -15.54
N LEU A 103 25.65 -15.51 -16.56
CA LEU A 103 24.58 -15.32 -17.54
C LEU A 103 23.19 -15.41 -16.90
N ASP A 104 22.97 -16.37 -16.00
CA ASP A 104 21.74 -16.49 -15.21
C ASP A 104 21.44 -15.18 -14.45
N MET A 105 22.44 -14.62 -13.77
CA MET A 105 22.32 -13.32 -13.09
C MET A 105 22.11 -12.14 -14.07
N ASP A 106 22.70 -12.20 -15.26
CA ASP A 106 22.51 -11.20 -16.31
C ASP A 106 21.08 -11.23 -16.89
N MET A 107 20.46 -12.42 -16.96
CA MET A 107 19.07 -12.60 -17.42
C MET A 107 18.03 -12.36 -16.31
N ASN A 108 18.40 -12.62 -15.05
CA ASN A 108 17.54 -12.39 -13.89
C ASN A 108 17.12 -10.91 -13.82
N LEU A 109 15.81 -10.66 -13.83
CA LEU A 109 15.22 -9.32 -13.82
C LEU A 109 15.40 -8.60 -12.47
N TYR A 110 15.59 -9.36 -11.39
CA TYR A 110 15.77 -8.84 -10.03
C TYR A 110 17.23 -8.55 -9.71
N LYS A 111 18.19 -9.18 -10.42
CA LYS A 111 19.65 -9.09 -10.16
C LYS A 111 20.10 -9.67 -8.82
N TYR A 112 19.24 -10.43 -8.16
CA TYR A 112 19.52 -11.23 -6.97
C TYR A 112 18.61 -12.46 -6.95
N HIS A 113 18.96 -13.46 -6.16
CA HIS A 113 18.10 -14.62 -5.92
C HIS A 113 17.04 -14.28 -4.87
N LEU A 114 15.77 -14.54 -5.17
CA LEU A 114 14.67 -14.27 -4.24
C LEU A 114 14.73 -15.22 -3.04
N SER A 115 14.68 -14.66 -1.84
CA SER A 115 14.58 -15.42 -0.60
C SER A 115 13.21 -16.05 -0.45
N VAL A 116 13.11 -17.35 -0.67
CA VAL A 116 11.87 -18.13 -0.47
C VAL A 116 11.19 -17.83 0.87
N PRO A 117 11.86 -17.93 2.04
CA PRO A 117 11.18 -17.71 3.31
C PRO A 117 10.64 -16.29 3.48
N ALA A 118 11.40 -15.27 3.06
CA ALA A 118 10.98 -13.87 3.20
C ALA A 118 9.75 -13.59 2.32
N ASN A 119 9.79 -14.00 1.05
CA ASN A 119 8.67 -13.81 0.13
C ASN A 119 7.42 -14.58 0.59
N SER A 120 7.57 -15.80 1.11
CA SER A 120 6.44 -16.59 1.63
C SER A 120 5.79 -15.98 2.86
N ILE A 121 6.57 -15.42 3.78
CA ILE A 121 6.03 -14.74 4.98
C ILE A 121 5.18 -13.55 4.59
N TYR A 122 5.70 -12.66 3.73
CA TYR A 122 4.93 -11.49 3.30
C TYR A 122 3.70 -11.87 2.49
N PHE A 123 3.81 -12.84 1.57
CA PHE A 123 2.66 -13.36 0.85
C PHE A 123 1.56 -13.83 1.82
N ALA A 124 1.91 -14.62 2.84
CA ALA A 124 0.95 -15.08 3.85
C ALA A 124 0.31 -13.91 4.63
N ILE A 125 1.11 -12.91 5.05
CA ILE A 125 0.61 -11.72 5.76
C ILE A 125 -0.40 -10.96 4.88
N PHE A 126 -0.06 -10.67 3.62
CA PHE A 126 -0.94 -9.92 2.74
C PHE A 126 -2.18 -10.71 2.34
N THR A 127 -2.09 -12.04 2.19
CA THR A 127 -3.27 -12.90 2.03
C THR A 127 -4.20 -12.80 3.24
N LEU A 128 -3.66 -12.89 4.47
CA LEU A 128 -4.48 -12.81 5.68
C LEU A 128 -5.16 -11.44 5.82
N VAL A 129 -4.44 -10.35 5.58
CA VAL A 129 -5.01 -9.00 5.60
C VAL A 129 -6.07 -8.85 4.50
N PHE A 130 -5.80 -9.32 3.29
CA PHE A 130 -6.74 -9.24 2.17
C PHE A 130 -8.03 -10.01 2.46
N LEU A 131 -7.94 -11.26 2.95
CA LEU A 131 -9.10 -12.06 3.32
C LEU A 131 -9.92 -11.40 4.44
N TYR A 132 -9.24 -10.84 5.45
CA TYR A 132 -9.90 -10.12 6.53
C TYR A 132 -10.67 -8.89 6.01
N VAL A 133 -10.03 -8.04 5.19
CA VAL A 133 -10.68 -6.85 4.61
C VAL A 133 -11.81 -7.26 3.67
N ALA A 134 -11.63 -8.31 2.88
CA ALA A 134 -12.68 -8.86 2.00
C ALA A 134 -13.90 -9.33 2.81
N GLY A 135 -13.69 -10.05 3.91
CA GLY A 135 -14.77 -10.45 4.82
C GLY A 135 -15.47 -9.25 5.46
N MET A 136 -14.68 -8.27 5.93
CA MET A 136 -15.24 -7.04 6.51
C MET A 136 -16.04 -6.22 5.49
N SER A 137 -15.70 -6.27 4.21
CA SER A 137 -16.41 -5.51 3.19
C SER A 137 -17.88 -5.89 3.02
N VAL A 138 -18.21 -7.16 3.29
CA VAL A 138 -19.57 -7.69 3.21
C VAL A 138 -20.37 -7.31 4.46
N ILE A 139 -19.70 -7.17 5.61
CA ILE A 139 -20.31 -6.94 6.92
C ILE A 139 -20.45 -5.43 7.23
N SER A 140 -19.45 -4.65 6.83
CA SER A 140 -19.28 -3.24 7.18
C SER A 140 -20.08 -2.31 6.26
N LYS A 141 -20.80 -1.34 6.86
CA LYS A 141 -21.48 -0.26 6.12
C LYS A 141 -20.54 0.88 5.68
N TYR A 142 -19.23 0.77 5.92
CA TYR A 142 -18.21 1.74 5.51
C TYR A 142 -17.69 1.44 4.10
N TYR A 143 -18.59 1.40 3.11
CA TYR A 143 -18.30 0.93 1.74
C TYR A 143 -17.06 1.58 1.11
N TRP A 144 -16.90 2.91 1.22
CA TRP A 144 -15.76 3.62 0.63
C TRP A 144 -14.41 3.20 1.23
N TYR A 145 -14.36 3.02 2.54
CA TYR A 145 -13.17 2.50 3.21
C TYR A 145 -12.92 1.05 2.80
N ASN A 146 -13.96 0.21 2.80
CA ASN A 146 -13.82 -1.21 2.48
C ASN A 146 -13.33 -1.41 1.03
N VAL A 147 -13.90 -0.70 0.06
CA VAL A 147 -13.52 -0.81 -1.37
C VAL A 147 -12.07 -0.43 -1.57
N THR A 148 -11.64 0.69 -0.99
CA THR A 148 -10.25 1.16 -1.12
C THR A 148 -9.26 0.20 -0.47
N TYR A 149 -9.57 -0.35 0.71
CA TYR A 149 -8.72 -1.34 1.35
C TYR A 149 -8.70 -2.70 0.63
N ILE A 150 -9.82 -3.15 0.05
CA ILE A 150 -9.84 -4.37 -0.80
C ILE A 150 -8.91 -4.17 -2.00
N CYS A 151 -9.05 -3.05 -2.71
CA CYS A 151 -8.21 -2.76 -3.86
C CYS A 151 -6.73 -2.68 -3.45
N GLY A 152 -6.41 -1.98 -2.36
CA GLY A 152 -5.05 -1.83 -1.85
C GLY A 152 -4.40 -3.18 -1.49
N TYR A 153 -5.02 -3.94 -0.58
CA TYR A 153 -4.45 -5.22 -0.14
C TYR A 153 -4.61 -6.36 -1.15
N GLY A 154 -5.58 -6.25 -2.07
CA GLY A 154 -5.67 -7.16 -3.22
C GLY A 154 -4.53 -6.96 -4.20
N LEU A 155 -4.11 -5.71 -4.43
CA LEU A 155 -2.91 -5.40 -5.20
C LEU A 155 -1.63 -5.85 -4.49
N GLU A 156 -1.50 -5.66 -3.17
CA GLU A 156 -0.39 -6.24 -2.41
C GLU A 156 -0.35 -7.76 -2.57
N PHE A 157 -1.48 -8.45 -2.36
CA PHE A 157 -1.59 -9.89 -2.56
C PHE A 157 -1.11 -10.32 -3.96
N CYS A 158 -1.61 -9.68 -5.03
CA CYS A 158 -1.19 -9.96 -6.40
C CYS A 158 0.30 -9.70 -6.61
N GLY A 159 0.83 -8.65 -5.99
CA GLY A 159 2.24 -8.28 -6.13
C GLY A 159 3.17 -9.32 -5.51
N TRP A 160 2.86 -9.76 -4.29
CA TRP A 160 3.61 -10.81 -3.60
C TRP A 160 3.39 -12.19 -4.21
N LEU A 161 2.22 -12.47 -4.78
CA LEU A 161 2.00 -13.65 -5.61
C LEU A 161 2.93 -13.68 -6.81
N GLY A 162 3.08 -12.54 -7.51
CA GLY A 162 4.03 -12.40 -8.62
C GLY A 162 5.46 -12.74 -8.22
N ARG A 163 5.90 -12.31 -7.03
CA ARG A 163 7.22 -12.66 -6.49
C ARG A 163 7.36 -14.15 -6.21
N ILE A 164 6.35 -14.78 -5.60
CA ILE A 164 6.35 -16.23 -5.34
C ILE A 164 6.45 -17.03 -6.65
N LEU A 165 5.70 -16.64 -7.68
CA LEU A 165 5.74 -17.29 -8.99
C LEU A 165 7.09 -17.09 -9.69
N ALA A 166 7.73 -15.93 -9.48
CA ALA A 166 9.04 -15.63 -10.05
C ALA A 166 10.22 -16.37 -9.38
N ILE A 167 10.04 -17.04 -8.23
CA ILE A 167 11.13 -17.77 -7.55
C ILE A 167 11.75 -18.84 -8.46
N ASN A 168 10.91 -19.55 -9.23
CA ASN A 168 11.37 -20.62 -10.11
C ASN A 168 11.83 -20.10 -11.48
N ASP A 169 11.40 -18.90 -11.88
CA ASP A 169 11.72 -18.28 -13.18
C ASP A 169 11.82 -16.76 -13.01
N THR A 170 13.00 -16.30 -12.58
CA THR A 170 13.29 -14.88 -12.32
C THR A 170 13.47 -14.05 -13.60
N SER A 171 13.54 -14.71 -14.75
CA SER A 171 13.67 -14.08 -16.07
C SER A 171 12.29 -13.82 -16.69
N ASN A 172 11.21 -14.26 -16.04
CA ASN A 172 9.86 -14.08 -16.53
C ASN A 172 9.35 -12.64 -16.41
N ASN A 173 9.22 -11.97 -17.55
CA ASN A 173 8.71 -10.60 -17.60
C ASN A 173 7.28 -10.47 -17.05
N ASN A 174 6.41 -11.48 -17.19
CA ASN A 174 5.01 -11.36 -16.75
C ASN A 174 4.90 -11.33 -15.22
N PHE A 175 5.64 -12.21 -14.54
CA PHE A 175 5.67 -12.22 -13.07
C PHE A 175 6.32 -10.97 -12.52
N PHE A 176 7.40 -10.49 -13.16
CA PHE A 176 8.05 -9.23 -12.82
C PHE A 176 7.12 -8.02 -13.02
N ILE A 177 6.38 -7.94 -14.11
CA ILE A 177 5.43 -6.84 -14.34
C ILE A 177 4.27 -6.91 -13.35
N LEU A 178 3.76 -8.12 -13.04
CA LEU A 178 2.70 -8.31 -12.05
C LEU A 178 3.11 -7.75 -10.69
N GLN A 179 4.29 -8.13 -10.16
CA GLN A 179 4.76 -7.57 -8.90
C GLN A 179 4.96 -6.06 -8.96
N PHE A 180 5.55 -5.55 -10.05
CA PHE A 180 5.95 -4.16 -10.15
C PHE A 180 4.73 -3.26 -10.18
N VAL A 181 3.76 -3.56 -11.04
CA VAL A 181 2.54 -2.77 -11.20
C VAL A 181 1.69 -2.87 -9.94
N ALA A 182 1.46 -4.08 -9.43
CA ALA A 182 0.54 -4.28 -8.30
C ALA A 182 1.07 -3.60 -7.03
N LEU A 183 2.36 -3.80 -6.69
CA LEU A 183 2.96 -3.12 -5.55
C LEU A 183 2.94 -1.60 -5.76
N THR A 184 3.28 -1.09 -6.95
CA THR A 184 3.32 0.36 -7.16
C THR A 184 1.95 1.02 -6.91
N LEU A 185 0.86 0.41 -7.38
CA LEU A 185 -0.49 0.97 -7.28
C LEU A 185 -1.13 0.85 -5.88
N ALA A 186 -0.75 -0.16 -5.09
CA ALA A 186 -1.44 -0.54 -3.87
C ALA A 186 -1.65 0.60 -2.84
N PRO A 187 -0.63 1.39 -2.43
CA PRO A 187 -0.83 2.38 -1.38
C PRO A 187 -1.61 3.62 -1.78
N ALA A 188 -1.76 3.92 -3.08
CA ALA A 188 -2.71 4.97 -3.48
C ALA A 188 -4.13 4.61 -3.01
N PHE A 189 -4.50 3.33 -3.12
CA PHE A 189 -5.78 2.85 -2.61
C PHE A 189 -5.82 2.82 -1.08
N ILE A 190 -4.76 2.36 -0.40
CA ILE A 190 -4.70 2.37 1.07
C ILE A 190 -4.88 3.81 1.60
N MET A 191 -4.21 4.79 0.98
CA MET A 191 -4.32 6.18 1.35
C MET A 191 -5.70 6.79 1.06
N ALA A 192 -6.36 6.40 -0.02
CA ALA A 192 -7.74 6.81 -0.28
C ALA A 192 -8.68 6.45 0.90
N GLY A 193 -8.50 5.27 1.51
CA GLY A 193 -9.21 4.87 2.72
C GLY A 193 -8.85 5.72 3.95
N ILE A 194 -7.57 6.10 4.10
CA ILE A 194 -7.11 6.99 5.16
C ILE A 194 -7.67 8.41 5.00
N TYR A 195 -7.76 8.95 3.79
CA TYR A 195 -8.37 10.25 3.55
C TYR A 195 -9.85 10.26 3.91
N PHE A 196 -10.54 9.14 3.69
CA PHE A 196 -11.92 8.97 4.16
C PHE A 196 -11.99 8.95 5.70
N LEU A 197 -11.12 8.20 6.37
CA LEU A 197 -11.05 8.19 7.84
C LEU A 197 -10.70 9.56 8.41
N PHE A 198 -9.83 10.33 7.75
CA PHE A 198 -9.53 11.69 8.17
C PHE A 198 -10.76 12.59 8.09
N ALA A 199 -11.52 12.53 6.99
CA ALA A 199 -12.78 13.28 6.86
C ALA A 199 -13.76 12.94 8.00
N GLN A 200 -13.85 11.67 8.40
CA GLN A 200 -14.64 11.21 9.55
C GLN A 200 -14.15 11.87 10.85
N MET A 201 -12.84 11.91 11.08
CA MET A 201 -12.25 12.52 12.28
C MET A 201 -12.58 14.01 12.40
N VAL A 202 -12.57 14.73 11.28
CA VAL A 202 -12.95 16.16 11.26
C VAL A 202 -14.41 16.33 11.67
N VAL A 203 -15.33 15.48 11.19
CA VAL A 203 -16.75 15.57 11.56
C VAL A 203 -16.97 15.25 13.04
N ILE A 204 -16.28 14.22 13.55
CA ILE A 204 -16.44 13.76 14.93
C ILE A 204 -15.90 14.77 15.96
N HIS A 205 -14.78 15.44 15.68
CA HIS A 205 -14.23 16.44 16.61
C HIS A 205 -14.90 17.80 16.42
N GLY A 206 -15.16 18.19 15.18
CA GLY A 206 -15.72 19.49 14.82
C GLY A 206 -14.96 20.10 13.64
N ARG A 207 -15.71 20.76 12.75
CA ARG A 207 -15.15 21.34 11.52
C ARG A 207 -14.20 22.50 11.79
N GLU A 208 -14.36 23.17 12.93
CA GLU A 208 -13.52 24.29 13.32
C GLU A 208 -12.05 23.91 13.54
N TYR A 209 -11.77 22.66 13.95
CA TYR A 209 -10.42 22.17 14.18
C TYR A 209 -9.65 21.86 12.89
N SER A 210 -10.31 22.00 11.74
CA SER A 210 -9.79 21.65 10.44
C SER A 210 -9.67 22.86 9.53
N LEU A 211 -8.59 22.92 8.73
CA LEU A 211 -8.36 24.01 7.79
C LEU A 211 -9.31 23.94 6.58
N LEU A 212 -9.58 22.73 6.10
CA LEU A 212 -10.48 22.48 4.99
C LEU A 212 -11.74 21.79 5.49
N LYS A 213 -12.78 21.87 4.66
CA LYS A 213 -14.02 21.12 4.85
C LYS A 213 -13.70 19.61 4.75
N PRO A 214 -14.39 18.73 5.52
CA PRO A 214 -14.03 17.31 5.64
C PRO A 214 -13.87 16.57 4.30
N LEU A 215 -14.78 16.75 3.35
CA LEU A 215 -14.72 16.06 2.06
C LEU A 215 -13.70 16.65 1.08
N TRP A 216 -13.23 17.89 1.30
CA TRP A 216 -12.25 18.50 0.41
C TRP A 216 -10.89 17.83 0.50
N TYR A 217 -10.52 17.32 1.68
CA TYR A 217 -9.32 16.48 1.82
C TYR A 217 -9.41 15.24 0.94
N SER A 218 -10.50 14.48 1.05
CA SER A 218 -10.66 13.26 0.25
C SER A 218 -10.68 13.58 -1.25
N TYR A 219 -11.41 14.61 -1.70
CA TYR A 219 -11.45 14.93 -3.13
C TYR A 219 -10.10 15.40 -3.69
N PHE A 220 -9.41 16.31 -2.99
CA PHE A 220 -8.14 16.87 -3.45
C PHE A 220 -7.01 15.82 -3.51
N PHE A 221 -6.90 15.00 -2.46
CA PHE A 221 -5.82 14.02 -2.41
C PHE A 221 -6.12 12.79 -3.28
N ILE A 222 -7.38 12.31 -3.33
CA ILE A 222 -7.74 11.22 -4.25
C ILE A 222 -7.57 11.67 -5.71
N SER A 223 -7.92 12.91 -6.08
CA SER A 223 -7.74 13.36 -7.47
C SER A 223 -6.27 13.43 -7.86
N THR A 224 -5.42 13.89 -6.93
CA THR A 224 -3.96 13.94 -7.14
C THR A 224 -3.38 12.53 -7.27
N ASP A 225 -3.80 11.60 -6.41
CA ASP A 225 -3.37 10.21 -6.47
C ASP A 225 -3.83 9.57 -7.79
N VAL A 226 -5.09 9.72 -8.20
CA VAL A 226 -5.60 9.20 -9.48
C VAL A 226 -4.83 9.79 -10.67
N LEU A 227 -4.56 11.10 -10.67
CA LEU A 227 -3.76 11.73 -11.72
C LEU A 227 -2.35 11.12 -11.77
N SER A 228 -1.73 10.90 -10.61
CA SER A 228 -0.41 10.27 -10.53
C SER A 228 -0.44 8.82 -11.05
N LEU A 229 -1.50 8.05 -10.76
CA LEU A 229 -1.66 6.69 -11.25
C LEU A 229 -1.84 6.65 -12.77
N LEU A 230 -2.55 7.62 -13.35
CA LEU A 230 -2.70 7.74 -14.80
C LEU A 230 -1.36 8.06 -15.49
N VAL A 231 -0.56 8.93 -14.89
CA VAL A 231 0.81 9.22 -15.37
C VAL A 231 1.67 7.95 -15.30
N GLN A 232 1.62 7.19 -14.20
CA GLN A 232 2.34 5.93 -14.06
C GLN A 232 1.87 4.87 -15.07
N ALA A 233 0.55 4.74 -15.28
CA ALA A 233 0.00 3.83 -16.26
C ALA A 233 0.44 4.20 -17.70
N GLY A 234 0.46 5.49 -18.04
CA GLY A 234 0.98 5.98 -19.32
C GLY A 234 2.49 5.74 -19.48
N GLY A 235 3.27 5.97 -18.42
CA GLY A 235 4.70 5.66 -18.38
C GLY A 235 4.99 4.17 -18.55
N GLY A 236 4.24 3.29 -17.86
CA GLY A 236 4.34 1.84 -17.99
C GLY A 236 3.92 1.33 -19.36
N ALA A 237 2.84 1.87 -19.94
CA ALA A 237 2.40 1.54 -21.28
C ALA A 237 3.44 1.96 -22.33
N SER A 238 3.99 3.18 -22.23
CA SER A 238 5.02 3.66 -23.14
C SER A 238 6.33 2.87 -23.02
N ALA A 239 6.77 2.52 -21.81
CA ALA A 239 7.92 1.65 -21.57
C ALA A 239 7.69 0.25 -22.18
N SER A 240 6.50 -0.32 -22.03
CA SER A 240 6.14 -1.63 -22.59
C SER A 240 6.13 -1.62 -24.12
N ILE A 241 5.60 -0.56 -24.75
CA ILE A 241 5.61 -0.40 -26.21
C ILE A 241 7.04 -0.19 -26.72
N ALA A 242 7.86 0.60 -26.02
CA ALA A 242 9.27 0.78 -26.35
C ALA A 242 10.02 -0.55 -26.27
N SER A 243 9.78 -1.36 -25.23
CA SER A 243 10.37 -2.70 -25.08
C SER A 243 9.96 -3.63 -26.23
N LYS A 244 8.68 -3.67 -26.61
CA LYS A 244 8.20 -4.47 -27.76
C LYS A 244 8.76 -4.01 -29.11
N ARG A 245 9.17 -2.75 -29.21
CA ARG A 245 9.79 -2.18 -30.41
C ARG A 245 11.32 -2.11 -30.30
N HIS A 246 11.90 -2.77 -29.30
CA HIS A 246 13.34 -2.82 -29.04
C HIS A 246 14.00 -1.44 -28.90
N LYS A 247 13.24 -0.44 -28.43
CA LYS A 247 13.68 0.94 -28.18
C LYS A 247 13.97 1.17 -26.70
N ASN A 248 14.70 2.25 -26.41
CA ASN A 248 15.05 2.67 -25.06
C ASN A 248 13.80 2.93 -24.20
N THR A 249 13.69 2.25 -23.06
CA THR A 249 12.54 2.30 -22.14
C THR A 249 12.65 3.42 -21.10
N LYS A 250 13.77 4.14 -21.06
CA LYS A 250 14.03 5.23 -20.09
C LYS A 250 12.95 6.31 -20.05
N PRO A 251 12.46 6.87 -21.18
CA PRO A 251 11.44 7.92 -21.12
C PRO A 251 10.14 7.46 -20.44
N GLY A 252 9.75 6.20 -20.64
CA GLY A 252 8.59 5.61 -19.96
C GLY A 252 8.85 5.38 -18.46
N THR A 253 10.06 4.97 -18.10
CA THR A 253 10.49 4.84 -16.70
C THR A 253 10.48 6.20 -15.99
N ASP A 254 11.02 7.25 -16.61
CA ASP A 254 11.04 8.61 -16.05
C ASP A 254 9.61 9.16 -15.86
N THR A 255 8.71 8.81 -16.78
CA THR A 255 7.28 9.15 -16.66
C THR A 255 6.63 8.45 -15.46
N ILE A 256 6.96 7.18 -15.19
CA ILE A 256 6.52 6.47 -13.97
C ILE A 256 7.04 7.19 -12.72
N ILE A 257 8.33 7.55 -12.70
CA ILE A 257 8.96 8.27 -11.57
C ILE A 257 8.26 9.60 -11.31
N CYS A 258 7.94 10.36 -12.36
CA CYS A 258 7.21 11.62 -12.25
C CYS A 258 5.87 11.45 -11.50
N GLY A 259 5.09 10.42 -11.84
CA GLY A 259 3.86 10.12 -11.13
C GLY A 259 4.09 9.82 -9.64
N ILE A 260 5.08 8.99 -9.32
CA ILE A 260 5.39 8.65 -7.92
C ILE A 260 5.86 9.88 -7.12
N VAL A 261 6.60 10.80 -7.76
CA VAL A 261 7.02 12.08 -7.14
C VAL A 261 5.81 12.97 -6.87
N ILE A 262 4.90 13.15 -7.83
CA ILE A 262 3.66 13.93 -7.64
C ILE A 262 2.87 13.38 -6.44
N GLN A 263 2.72 12.06 -6.37
CA GLN A 263 2.05 11.38 -5.27
C GLN A 263 2.75 11.63 -3.92
N THR A 264 4.08 11.55 -3.89
CA THR A 264 4.88 11.74 -2.66
C THR A 264 4.82 13.19 -2.15
N VAL A 265 4.80 14.17 -3.06
CA VAL A 265 4.59 15.59 -2.71
C VAL A 265 3.20 15.78 -2.12
N ALA A 266 2.16 15.21 -2.74
CA ALA A 266 0.80 15.25 -2.22
C ALA A 266 0.71 14.66 -0.79
N MET A 267 1.37 13.54 -0.55
CA MET A 267 1.47 12.90 0.76
C MET A 267 2.15 13.77 1.81
N THR A 268 3.19 14.52 1.42
CA THR A 268 3.88 15.47 2.30
C THR A 268 2.94 16.60 2.74
N VAL A 269 2.17 17.15 1.80
CA VAL A 269 1.15 18.17 2.10
C VAL A 269 0.04 17.60 3.00
N PHE A 270 -0.41 16.37 2.74
CA PHE A 270 -1.38 15.68 3.58
C PHE A 270 -0.90 15.51 5.02
N LEU A 271 0.35 15.08 5.23
CA LEU A 271 0.95 14.98 6.56
C LEU A 271 0.93 16.32 7.30
N GLY A 272 1.25 17.41 6.60
CA GLY A 272 1.13 18.77 7.14
C GLY A 272 -0.27 19.07 7.65
N PHE A 273 -1.31 18.79 6.86
CA PHE A 273 -2.70 18.97 7.28
C PHE A 273 -3.12 18.05 8.43
N TRP A 274 -2.67 16.79 8.41
CA TRP A 274 -2.95 15.82 9.46
C TRP A 274 -2.38 16.27 10.81
N PHE A 275 -1.10 16.67 10.85
CA PHE A 275 -0.47 17.15 12.08
C PHE A 275 -1.06 18.48 12.56
N GLU A 276 -1.40 19.38 11.63
CA GLU A 276 -2.07 20.64 11.99
C GLU A 276 -3.47 20.39 12.57
N PHE A 277 -4.22 19.43 12.03
CA PHE A 277 -5.49 19.00 12.62
C PHE A 277 -5.29 18.45 14.04
N LEU A 278 -4.32 17.56 14.26
CA LEU A 278 -4.02 17.03 15.60
C LEU A 278 -3.61 18.13 16.57
N ASN A 279 -2.78 19.09 16.13
CA ASN A 279 -2.36 20.24 16.93
C ASN A 279 -3.56 21.09 17.36
N ARG A 280 -4.51 21.34 16.44
CA ARG A 280 -5.75 22.07 16.73
C ARG A 280 -6.65 21.29 17.69
N VAL A 281 -6.87 20.00 17.44
CA VAL A 281 -7.68 19.14 18.31
C VAL A 281 -7.14 19.12 19.74
N PHE A 282 -5.81 19.08 19.90
CA PHE A 282 -5.17 18.96 21.21
C PHE A 282 -4.97 20.27 21.95
N PHE A 283 -4.76 21.39 21.24
CA PHE A 283 -4.29 22.62 21.87
C PHE A 283 -5.07 23.89 21.55
N ARG A 284 -6.09 23.85 20.70
CA ARG A 284 -6.88 25.05 20.36
C ARG A 284 -7.56 25.66 21.59
N HIS A 285 -8.35 24.86 22.30
CA HIS A 285 -9.06 25.29 23.52
C HIS A 285 -8.24 25.09 24.80
N SER A 286 -6.93 24.87 24.66
CA SER A 286 -6.05 24.69 25.82
C SER A 286 -6.08 25.91 26.75
N GLY A 287 -6.22 27.12 26.17
CA GLY A 287 -6.37 28.36 26.93
C GLY A 287 -7.62 28.38 27.81
N ASP A 288 -8.73 27.85 27.28
CA ASP A 288 -10.08 27.92 27.86
C ASP A 288 -10.31 26.87 28.96
N VAL A 289 -9.45 25.85 29.05
CA VAL A 289 -9.47 24.87 30.13
C VAL A 289 -9.10 25.54 31.46
N THR A 290 -10.02 25.49 32.43
CA THR A 290 -9.91 26.13 33.75
C THR A 290 -8.97 25.39 34.71
N VAL A 291 -8.80 24.08 34.53
CA VAL A 291 -7.91 23.25 35.36
C VAL A 291 -6.47 23.38 34.88
N ASP A 292 -5.57 23.85 35.76
CA ASP A 292 -4.14 23.88 35.45
C ASP A 292 -3.59 22.46 35.41
N SER A 293 -3.23 22.00 34.22
CA SER A 293 -2.71 20.66 33.99
C SER A 293 -1.40 20.74 33.20
N SER A 294 -0.48 19.82 33.49
CA SER A 294 0.79 19.75 32.75
C SER A 294 0.60 19.53 31.24
N PHE A 295 -0.58 19.10 30.79
CA PHE A 295 -0.92 18.82 29.39
C PHE A 295 -1.42 20.05 28.62
N LYS A 296 -1.72 21.16 29.30
CA LYS A 296 -2.17 22.43 28.71
C LYS A 296 -1.11 23.10 27.83
N LYS A 297 0.17 22.96 28.18
CA LYS A 297 1.28 23.61 27.47
C LYS A 297 1.55 22.93 26.13
N LYS A 298 1.60 23.73 25.05
CA LYS A 298 2.06 23.28 23.73
C LYS A 298 3.53 22.87 23.82
N SER A 299 3.77 21.56 23.76
CA SER A 299 5.11 20.97 23.79
C SER A 299 5.10 19.68 22.99
N VAL A 300 6.19 19.38 22.29
CA VAL A 300 6.36 18.12 21.53
C VAL A 300 6.11 16.91 22.42
N LYS A 301 6.61 16.94 23.67
CA LYS A 301 6.39 15.85 24.65
C LYS A 301 4.90 15.66 24.97
N ASN A 302 4.15 16.75 25.15
CA ASN A 302 2.73 16.70 25.43
C ASN A 302 1.92 16.26 24.21
N PHE A 303 2.31 16.71 23.01
CA PHE A 303 1.71 16.26 21.76
C PHE A 303 1.80 14.74 21.60
N PHE A 304 3.00 14.15 21.77
CA PHE A 304 3.16 12.70 21.68
C PHE A 304 2.45 11.96 22.83
N LYS A 305 2.45 12.49 24.06
CA LYS A 305 1.65 11.89 25.15
C LYS A 305 0.15 11.88 24.84
N LEU A 306 -0.36 12.92 24.18
CA LEU A 306 -1.75 13.00 23.74
C LEU A 306 -1.99 12.04 22.58
N LEU A 307 -1.07 11.95 21.62
CA LEU A 307 -1.16 11.04 20.48
C LEU A 307 -1.15 9.56 20.91
N PHE A 308 -0.24 9.16 21.80
CA PHE A 308 -0.15 7.81 22.36
C PHE A 308 -1.30 7.44 23.30
N ASN A 309 -2.17 8.39 23.63
CA ASN A 309 -3.38 8.17 24.43
C ASN A 309 -3.11 7.43 25.76
N VAL A 310 -2.03 7.81 26.45
CA VAL A 310 -1.65 7.24 27.76
C VAL A 310 -2.76 7.45 28.79
N LYS A 311 -2.87 6.58 29.81
CA LYS A 311 -3.95 6.64 30.83
C LYS A 311 -4.20 8.04 31.40
N SER A 312 -3.14 8.80 31.68
CA SER A 312 -3.24 10.17 32.21
C SER A 312 -3.76 11.19 31.18
N THR A 313 -3.33 11.10 29.91
CA THR A 313 -3.84 11.96 28.83
C THR A 313 -5.25 11.59 28.39
N ARG A 314 -5.67 10.34 28.59
CA ARG A 314 -7.03 9.91 28.31
C ARG A 314 -8.04 10.58 29.24
N ALA A 315 -7.76 10.62 30.55
CA ALA A 315 -8.60 11.33 31.51
C ALA A 315 -8.68 12.82 31.15
N TYR A 316 -7.54 13.45 30.85
CA TYR A 316 -7.50 14.84 30.40
C TYR A 316 -8.34 15.10 29.14
N LYS A 317 -8.27 14.23 28.12
CA LYS A 317 -9.10 14.35 26.92
C LYS A 317 -10.59 14.24 27.21
N GLN A 318 -10.97 13.29 28.06
CA GLN A 318 -12.37 13.02 28.38
C GLN A 318 -12.98 14.10 29.28
N ASP A 319 -12.22 14.59 30.26
CA ASP A 319 -12.75 15.52 31.27
C ASP A 319 -12.64 16.97 30.84
N GLN A 320 -11.61 17.34 30.06
CA GLN A 320 -11.27 18.74 29.77
C GLN A 320 -11.45 19.13 28.30
N LEU A 321 -11.14 18.25 27.35
CA LEU A 321 -11.23 18.57 25.91
C LEU A 321 -12.58 18.18 25.28
N ASP A 322 -13.18 17.06 25.71
CA ASP A 322 -14.43 16.54 25.14
C ASP A 322 -15.60 17.55 25.13
N PRO A 323 -15.77 18.44 26.14
CA PRO A 323 -16.83 19.44 26.13
C PRO A 323 -16.75 20.44 24.96
N PHE A 324 -15.57 20.66 24.38
CA PHE A 324 -15.36 21.56 23.25
C PHE A 324 -15.54 20.87 21.89
N TYR A 325 -15.78 19.57 21.87
CA TYR A 325 -16.01 18.82 20.63
C TYR A 325 -17.50 18.67 20.35
N ASN A 326 -17.87 18.31 19.11
CA ASN A 326 -19.26 18.18 18.71
C ASN A 326 -20.05 17.21 19.64
N PRO A 327 -21.09 17.65 20.38
CA PRO A 327 -21.77 16.83 21.37
C PRO A 327 -22.49 15.62 20.75
N ARG A 328 -22.92 15.71 19.48
CA ARG A 328 -23.61 14.64 18.75
C ARG A 328 -22.83 13.32 18.72
N PHE A 329 -21.50 13.39 18.67
CA PHE A 329 -20.62 12.24 18.51
C PHE A 329 -19.90 11.83 19.80
N GLN A 330 -20.33 12.34 20.95
CA GLN A 330 -19.72 12.05 22.24
C GLN A 330 -19.70 10.53 22.55
N HIS A 331 -20.77 9.81 22.20
CA HIS A 331 -20.86 8.36 22.40
C HIS A 331 -19.76 7.58 21.66
N ILE A 332 -19.33 8.05 20.48
CA ILE A 332 -18.25 7.44 19.69
C ILE A 332 -16.89 7.73 20.33
N ARG A 333 -16.67 8.98 20.75
CA ARG A 333 -15.39 9.42 21.35
C ARG A 333 -15.11 8.76 22.70
N ASN A 334 -16.15 8.46 23.46
CA ASN A 334 -16.04 7.76 24.74
C ASN A 334 -15.68 6.27 24.59
N SER A 335 -15.75 5.71 23.37
CA SER A 335 -15.34 4.33 23.13
C SER A 335 -13.83 4.16 23.39
N LYS A 336 -13.46 3.02 23.98
CA LYS A 336 -12.05 2.73 24.35
C LYS A 336 -11.13 2.70 23.13
N LEU A 337 -11.64 2.30 21.97
CA LEU A 337 -10.87 2.13 20.73
C LEU A 337 -10.68 3.46 19.97
N PHE A 338 -11.66 4.36 19.99
CA PHE A 338 -11.58 5.63 19.26
C PHE A 338 -10.40 6.50 19.68
N GLY A 339 -10.05 6.51 20.98
CA GLY A 339 -8.92 7.30 21.47
C GLY A 339 -7.56 6.95 20.83
N TYR A 340 -7.42 5.75 20.26
CA TYR A 340 -6.22 5.31 19.53
C TYR A 340 -6.30 5.56 18.02
N MET A 341 -7.46 5.97 17.49
CA MET A 341 -7.63 6.18 16.06
C MET A 341 -6.68 7.26 15.48
N PRO A 342 -6.43 8.40 16.17
CA PRO A 342 -5.38 9.34 15.76
C PRO A 342 -3.99 8.71 15.65
N LEU A 343 -3.63 7.83 16.59
CA LEU A 343 -2.34 7.12 16.55
C LEU A 343 -2.28 6.21 15.31
N VAL A 344 -3.33 5.45 15.07
CA VAL A 344 -3.43 4.49 13.96
C VAL A 344 -3.29 5.19 12.62
N ILE A 345 -4.05 6.27 12.38
CA ILE A 345 -3.89 7.06 11.14
C ILE A 345 -2.45 7.58 11.04
N THR A 346 -1.89 8.11 12.11
CA THR A 346 -0.51 8.65 12.07
C THR A 346 0.51 7.58 11.70
N ILE A 347 0.44 6.40 12.33
CA ILE A 347 1.32 5.28 12.02
C ILE A 347 1.16 4.88 10.55
N THR A 348 -0.07 4.66 10.09
CA THR A 348 -0.34 4.25 8.71
C THR A 348 0.17 5.26 7.69
N VAL A 349 -0.10 6.56 7.89
CA VAL A 349 0.35 7.60 6.94
C VAL A 349 1.88 7.68 6.93
N VAL A 350 2.54 7.58 8.09
CA VAL A 350 4.01 7.65 8.17
C VAL A 350 4.67 6.45 7.50
N VAL A 351 4.20 5.22 7.74
CA VAL A 351 4.80 4.03 7.11
C VAL A 351 4.60 4.03 5.60
N ILE A 352 3.41 4.42 5.12
CA ILE A 352 3.17 4.55 3.68
C ILE A 352 3.99 5.69 3.07
N TYR A 353 4.21 6.79 3.80
CA TYR A 353 5.06 7.88 3.35
C TYR A 353 6.53 7.47 3.20
N ILE A 354 7.09 6.74 4.18
CA ILE A 354 8.45 6.16 4.10
C ILE A 354 8.58 5.31 2.84
N ARG A 355 7.58 4.47 2.59
CA ARG A 355 7.50 3.62 1.40
C ARG A 355 7.45 4.43 0.10
N CYS A 356 6.67 5.51 0.04
CA CYS A 356 6.63 6.41 -1.12
C CYS A 356 8.00 7.05 -1.39
N ILE A 357 8.70 7.53 -0.35
CA ILE A 357 10.07 8.06 -0.49
C ILE A 357 11.02 6.97 -1.01
N TYR A 358 10.98 5.78 -0.42
CA TYR A 358 11.78 4.65 -0.88
C TYR A 358 11.58 4.38 -2.37
N ARG A 359 10.32 4.34 -2.85
CA ARG A 359 10.01 4.10 -4.27
C ARG A 359 10.52 5.20 -5.19
N VAL A 360 10.49 6.46 -4.77
CA VAL A 360 11.10 7.56 -5.54
C VAL A 360 12.61 7.33 -5.68
N VAL A 361 13.30 7.04 -4.56
CA VAL A 361 14.76 6.87 -4.57
C VAL A 361 15.15 5.61 -5.35
N GLU A 362 14.48 4.48 -5.10
CA GLU A 362 14.70 3.19 -5.78
C GLU A 362 14.65 3.34 -7.30
N LEU A 363 13.62 4.00 -7.83
CA LEU A 363 13.46 4.14 -9.28
C LEU A 363 14.34 5.25 -9.87
N SER A 364 14.70 6.27 -9.07
CA SER A 364 15.62 7.32 -9.51
C SER A 364 17.06 6.82 -9.73
N GLU A 365 17.49 5.79 -8.97
CA GLU A 365 18.77 5.10 -9.22
C GLU A 365 18.74 4.23 -10.49
N GLY A 366 17.53 3.93 -10.98
CA GLY A 366 17.28 3.08 -12.13
C GLY A 366 17.42 1.58 -11.84
N TRP A 367 17.21 0.76 -12.87
CA TRP A 367 17.13 -0.70 -12.78
C TRP A 367 18.44 -1.42 -12.40
N ARG A 368 19.54 -0.68 -12.26
CA ARG A 368 20.85 -1.17 -11.82
C ARG A 368 21.31 -0.51 -10.51
N GLY A 369 20.43 0.24 -9.86
CA GLY A 369 20.68 0.88 -8.57
C GLY A 369 20.98 -0.11 -7.47
N TYR A 370 21.60 0.36 -6.39
CA TYR A 370 21.93 -0.50 -5.26
C TYR A 370 20.66 -0.95 -4.53
N LEU A 371 19.65 -0.09 -4.45
CA LEU A 371 18.39 -0.38 -3.77
C LEU A 371 17.58 -1.49 -4.45
N ILE A 372 17.44 -1.43 -5.78
CA ILE A 372 16.63 -2.40 -6.53
C ILE A 372 17.29 -3.78 -6.62
N THR A 373 18.62 -3.84 -6.51
CA THR A 373 19.42 -5.08 -6.62
C THR A 373 19.63 -5.80 -5.29
N HIS A 374 19.13 -5.25 -4.18
CA HIS A 374 19.23 -5.85 -2.85
C HIS A 374 17.86 -6.10 -2.24
N GLU A 375 17.51 -7.37 -2.06
CA GLU A 375 16.19 -7.78 -1.58
C GLU A 375 15.82 -7.17 -0.22
N VAL A 376 16.79 -6.95 0.66
CA VAL A 376 16.55 -6.46 2.02
C VAL A 376 15.78 -5.14 2.03
N TYR A 377 16.04 -4.24 1.07
CA TYR A 377 15.38 -2.93 1.03
C TYR A 377 13.91 -3.02 0.67
N ILE A 378 13.54 -3.82 -0.34
CA ILE A 378 12.12 -4.02 -0.66
C ILE A 378 11.40 -4.75 0.49
N MET A 379 12.07 -5.64 1.21
CA MET A 379 11.48 -6.34 2.36
C MET A 379 11.23 -5.41 3.55
N VAL A 380 12.13 -4.47 3.84
CA VAL A 380 12.02 -3.61 5.03
C VAL A 380 11.34 -2.28 4.74
N LEU A 381 11.69 -1.61 3.65
CA LEU A 381 11.22 -0.26 3.34
C LEU A 381 9.93 -0.23 2.54
N ASP A 382 9.52 -1.37 1.95
CA ASP A 382 8.23 -1.51 1.27
C ASP A 382 7.32 -2.52 1.99
N ALA A 383 7.67 -3.81 1.96
CA ALA A 383 6.83 -4.88 2.46
C ALA A 383 6.43 -4.69 3.93
N LEU A 384 7.41 -4.50 4.81
CA LEU A 384 7.17 -4.33 6.24
C LEU A 384 6.31 -3.08 6.53
N MET A 385 6.56 -1.98 5.81
CA MET A 385 5.82 -0.73 6.01
C MET A 385 4.34 -0.91 5.68
N VAL A 386 4.01 -1.53 4.55
CA VAL A 386 2.62 -1.80 4.16
C VAL A 386 1.99 -2.90 5.02
N ALA A 387 2.77 -3.91 5.43
CA ALA A 387 2.32 -4.94 6.36
C ALA A 387 1.91 -4.34 7.71
N ILE A 388 2.69 -3.40 8.27
CA ILE A 388 2.34 -2.69 9.51
C ILE A 388 1.01 -1.94 9.34
N ALA A 389 0.85 -1.20 8.23
CA ALA A 389 -0.41 -0.50 7.93
C ALA A 389 -1.62 -1.45 7.91
N GLY A 390 -1.44 -2.66 7.35
CA GLY A 390 -2.50 -3.66 7.24
C GLY A 390 -2.83 -4.30 8.56
N LEU A 391 -1.81 -4.75 9.29
CA LEU A 391 -1.97 -5.39 10.60
C LEU A 391 -2.59 -4.45 11.63
N VAL A 392 -2.26 -3.15 11.59
CA VAL A 392 -2.89 -2.15 12.46
C VAL A 392 -4.35 -1.88 12.06
N ALA A 393 -4.71 -2.00 10.78
CA ALA A 393 -6.09 -1.85 10.35
C ALA A 393 -7.00 -3.00 10.82
N ILE A 394 -6.45 -4.19 11.11
CA ILE A 394 -7.21 -5.39 11.54
C ILE A 394 -7.91 -5.23 12.88
N PRO A 395 -7.38 -4.58 13.93
CA PRO A 395 -8.14 -4.31 15.16
C PRO A 395 -8.85 -2.94 15.16
N PHE A 396 -8.44 -2.02 14.28
CA PHE A 396 -8.94 -0.64 14.25
C PHE A 396 -9.87 -0.32 13.08
N HIS A 397 -10.43 -1.35 12.45
CA HIS A 397 -11.40 -1.18 11.38
C HIS A 397 -12.55 -0.25 11.81
N PRO A 398 -13.05 0.64 10.91
CA PRO A 398 -14.07 1.64 11.22
C PRO A 398 -15.29 1.09 11.96
N VAL A 399 -15.71 -0.14 11.66
CA VAL A 399 -16.84 -0.81 12.33
C VAL A 399 -16.68 -0.91 13.84
N TRP A 400 -15.47 -1.11 14.36
CA TRP A 400 -15.25 -1.23 15.81
C TRP A 400 -14.88 0.09 16.46
N THR A 401 -14.26 1.01 15.72
CA THR A 401 -13.85 2.31 16.24
C THR A 401 -14.96 3.36 16.18
N LEU A 402 -15.78 3.33 15.13
CA LEU A 402 -16.87 4.29 14.87
C LEU A 402 -18.28 3.71 15.08
N GLY A 403 -18.40 2.39 15.24
CA GLY A 403 -19.66 1.68 15.44
C GLY A 403 -20.17 0.96 14.19
N ARG A 404 -21.24 0.15 14.32
CA ARG A 404 -21.81 -0.63 13.21
C ARG A 404 -22.62 0.22 12.23
N GLU A 405 -23.17 1.33 12.72
CA GLU A 405 -23.90 2.27 11.89
C GLU A 405 -22.94 3.30 11.33
N ASN A 406 -22.97 3.50 10.01
CA ASN A 406 -22.15 4.55 9.38
C ASN A 406 -22.76 5.91 9.72
N VAL A 407 -22.40 6.43 10.91
CA VAL A 407 -22.99 7.63 11.52
C VAL A 407 -22.71 8.89 10.69
N VAL A 408 -21.66 8.87 9.86
CA VAL A 408 -21.30 9.99 9.00
C VAL A 408 -21.40 9.60 7.52
N ARG A 409 -22.64 9.50 7.04
CA ARG A 409 -22.92 9.36 5.60
C ARG A 409 -22.41 10.59 4.85
N LEU A 410 -21.83 10.41 3.65
CA LEU A 410 -21.39 11.52 2.79
C LEU A 410 -22.49 12.58 2.57
N ALA A 411 -23.76 12.17 2.57
CA ALA A 411 -24.91 13.07 2.46
C ALA A 411 -25.04 14.05 3.63
N THR A 412 -24.80 13.61 4.87
CA THR A 412 -24.84 14.46 6.07
C THR A 412 -23.67 15.46 6.04
N ILE A 413 -22.48 15.04 5.59
CA ILE A 413 -21.30 15.91 5.46
C ILE A 413 -21.49 17.01 4.41
N ARG A 414 -22.25 16.72 3.34
CA ARG A 414 -22.50 17.64 2.22
C ARG A 414 -23.56 18.70 2.52
N LYS A 415 -24.59 18.38 3.33
CA LYS A 415 -25.77 19.24 3.56
C LYS A 415 -25.62 20.31 4.65
N ARG A 416 -24.47 20.45 5.32
CA ARG A 416 -24.26 21.43 6.42
C ARG A 416 -25.33 21.40 7.52
N HIS A 417 -26.03 20.29 7.74
CA HIS A 417 -27.00 20.19 8.84
C HIS A 417 -26.36 20.35 10.24
N ASP A 418 -25.04 20.33 10.32
CA ASP A 418 -24.29 20.62 11.54
C ASP A 418 -24.14 22.14 11.82
N GLU A 419 -24.56 23.03 10.91
CA GLU A 419 -24.58 24.51 11.10
C GLU A 419 -25.97 25.03 11.54
N SER A 420 -27.05 24.25 11.41
CA SER A 420 -28.43 24.76 11.47
C SER A 420 -29.25 24.33 12.68
N SER A 421 -28.63 24.01 13.83
CA SER A 421 -29.39 23.51 15.00
C SER A 421 -29.14 24.25 16.31
N GLU A 422 -28.43 25.38 16.32
CA GLU A 422 -28.15 26.09 17.58
C GLU A 422 -28.31 27.61 17.57
N ASN A 423 -28.83 28.26 16.50
CA ASN A 423 -28.96 29.74 16.51
C ASN A 423 -30.26 30.33 15.92
N GLN A 424 -31.27 29.54 15.57
CA GLN A 424 -32.55 30.10 15.06
C GLN A 424 -33.80 29.69 15.85
N ASP A 425 -33.80 28.60 16.61
CA ASP A 425 -35.02 28.18 17.32
C ASP A 425 -35.14 28.78 18.74
N GLU A 426 -34.02 29.05 19.43
CA GLU A 426 -34.07 29.69 20.76
C GLU A 426 -34.28 31.21 20.71
N LEU A 427 -33.67 31.93 19.77
CA LEU A 427 -33.89 33.39 19.64
C LEU A 427 -35.31 33.74 19.17
N THR A 428 -35.92 32.90 18.32
CA THR A 428 -37.29 33.11 17.83
C THR A 428 -38.33 32.79 18.91
N SER A 429 -38.05 31.85 19.81
CA SER A 429 -38.94 31.53 20.94
C SER A 429 -38.92 32.59 22.07
N LEU A 430 -37.79 33.28 22.25
CA LEU A 430 -37.66 34.32 23.27
C LEU A 430 -38.18 35.69 22.81
N GLN A 431 -38.13 36.01 21.51
CA GLN A 431 -38.71 37.25 20.96
C GLN A 431 -40.23 37.23 20.86
N TYR A 432 -40.86 36.05 20.76
CA TYR A 432 -42.32 35.91 20.77
C TYR A 432 -42.92 35.97 22.19
N SER A 433 -42.16 35.62 23.23
CA SER A 433 -42.65 35.62 24.61
C SER A 433 -42.62 36.98 25.30
N SER A 434 -41.92 37.98 24.74
CA SER A 434 -41.70 39.29 25.38
C SER A 434 -42.63 40.42 24.92
N ASN A 435 -43.55 40.16 23.98
CA ASN A 435 -44.38 41.20 23.34
C ASN A 435 -45.88 41.17 23.65
N GLU A 436 -46.35 40.40 24.62
CA GLU A 436 -47.76 40.44 25.03
C GLU A 436 -47.93 41.06 26.42
N ALA A 437 -48.45 42.30 26.44
CA ALA A 437 -48.94 42.98 27.62
C ALA A 437 -50.28 42.38 28.09
N PRO A 438 -50.63 42.47 29.38
CA PRO A 438 -51.73 41.68 29.96
C PRO A 438 -53.09 42.32 29.70
N VAL A 439 -54.04 41.55 29.18
CA VAL A 439 -55.47 41.92 29.13
C VAL A 439 -56.26 41.09 30.15
N GLU A 440 -57.11 41.81 30.84
CA GLU A 440 -57.88 41.55 32.05
C GLU A 440 -58.89 40.39 31.92
N LYS A 441 -59.06 39.63 33.01
CA LYS A 441 -60.01 38.51 33.11
C LYS A 441 -61.43 39.01 33.37
N THR A 442 -62.40 38.54 32.60
CA THR A 442 -63.82 38.50 33.00
C THR A 442 -64.39 37.09 32.84
N VAL A 443 -65.04 36.65 33.90
CA VAL A 443 -65.69 35.35 34.11
C VAL A 443 -67.10 35.39 33.53
N THR A 444 -67.54 34.35 32.81
CA THR A 444 -68.93 33.85 32.81
C THR A 444 -69.02 32.41 32.28
N ALA A 445 -70.05 31.70 32.74
CA ALA A 445 -70.20 30.25 32.76
C ALA A 445 -71.25 29.69 31.77
N GLU A 446 -71.25 28.35 31.66
CA GLU A 446 -72.35 27.39 31.37
C GLU A 446 -72.81 27.01 29.93
N LYS A 447 -72.79 25.68 29.73
CA LYS A 447 -73.85 24.73 29.25
C LYS A 447 -73.91 24.19 27.79
N GLY A 448 -74.06 22.84 27.71
CA GLY A 448 -74.71 22.04 26.64
C GLY A 448 -73.82 20.93 26.02
N ILE A 449 -73.78 19.66 26.51
CA ILE A 449 -74.61 18.45 26.16
C ILE A 449 -74.56 18.11 24.64
N THR A 450 -74.11 16.95 24.12
CA THR A 450 -74.66 15.57 24.27
C THR A 450 -73.69 14.50 23.69
N GLU A 451 -73.73 13.27 24.24
CA GLU A 451 -73.10 12.01 23.79
C GLU A 451 -73.60 11.48 22.43
N VAL A 452 -72.83 10.57 21.77
CA VAL A 452 -73.27 9.21 21.34
C VAL A 452 -72.04 8.32 21.04
N VAL A 453 -72.18 7.05 21.43
CA VAL A 453 -71.27 5.91 21.56
C VAL A 453 -71.23 5.03 20.29
N LEU A 454 -70.11 4.37 19.96
CA LEU A 454 -69.98 2.89 19.79
C LEU A 454 -68.68 2.39 19.11
N ASN A 455 -68.00 1.53 19.89
CA ASN A 455 -67.01 0.50 19.55
C ASN A 455 -67.47 -0.49 18.45
N LYS A 456 -66.53 -1.07 17.68
CA LYS A 456 -66.03 -2.45 17.87
C LYS A 456 -64.95 -2.86 16.85
N ALA A 457 -64.03 -3.67 17.34
CA ALA A 457 -62.89 -4.27 16.67
C ALA A 457 -63.20 -5.63 15.98
N ASP A 458 -62.24 -6.04 15.15
CA ASP A 458 -61.82 -7.40 14.75
C ASP A 458 -62.75 -8.33 13.96
N ASN A 459 -62.26 -8.80 12.80
CA ASN A 459 -62.24 -10.24 12.46
C ASN A 459 -61.40 -10.60 11.22
N GLU A 460 -60.96 -11.86 11.23
CA GLU A 460 -59.92 -12.55 10.47
C GLU A 460 -60.22 -12.90 8.99
N VAL A 461 -59.10 -13.20 8.30
CA VAL A 461 -58.79 -14.13 7.20
C VAL A 461 -59.84 -15.21 6.83
N ILE A 462 -60.02 -15.50 5.52
CA ILE A 462 -59.94 -16.83 4.83
C ILE A 462 -60.56 -16.80 3.40
N ALA A 463 -59.69 -17.08 2.42
CA ALA A 463 -59.80 -18.00 1.26
C ALA A 463 -60.86 -17.89 0.11
N ASP A 464 -60.29 -17.84 -1.10
CA ASP A 464 -60.46 -18.77 -2.26
C ASP A 464 -61.60 -18.61 -3.31
N LYS A 465 -61.18 -18.86 -4.57
CA LYS A 465 -61.92 -19.05 -5.85
C LYS A 465 -62.72 -17.84 -6.37
N LYS A 466 -62.50 -17.36 -7.60
CA LYS A 466 -62.43 -18.09 -8.88
C LYS A 466 -61.77 -17.23 -9.95
#